data_AF-A0A167LTU9-F1
#
_entry.id   AF-A0A167LTU9-F1
#
_cell.length_a   1.000
_cell.length_b   1.000
_cell.length_c   1.000
_cell.angle_alpha   90.00
_cell.angle_beta   90.00
_cell.angle_gamma   90.00
#
_symmetry.space_group_name_H-M   'P 1'
#
loop_
_entity.id
_entity.type
_entity.pdbx_description
1 polymer ?
#
loop_
_entity_poly.entity_id
_entity_poly.type
_entity_poly.pdbx_seq_one_letter_code
_entity_poly.pdbx_strand_id
1 'polypeptide(L)'
;MTLRLENIIRVKTSEWKECLTEIGEACAVKWVICNTNKQPTNITTEEAKATGIKLCFSQEYSCHRWGTYESKAASCVVQKQTKKNKCPALLCVNGFFKTPEFYEFVVTKDYAEHTPGDMRSDICTLPLAKKYLYKLAQQLEQPSKSASQIRIDMLRAVDQYGRKSERKVNYYDIWNLMNKINKKLYYFDRDQMTSFLIWMNNKLPTLNFNIFKAITSYSPDPSAFAYGFMSPVQQEKMKTTTSFCLDATHAISSNVNEILYTLLVRDKDIVRGWPVAFMVTNDRSVSPIIQWLQFLKRSFLLVDPKQFTIYCCAAEVHAIQTTFSATSIQFYIFHVIQAWNQKLSDSVKIPGSLPSEARILCGVMMKSLQEIIYEEDIDVFHHKII
;
A
#
# COMPACT_ATOMS: atom_id res chain seq x y z
N MET A 1 18.96 36.99 0.79
CA MET A 1 19.10 37.81 2.02
C MET A 1 19.89 36.99 3.02
N THR A 2 21.02 37.49 3.52
CA THR A 2 21.82 36.78 4.53
C THR A 2 21.47 37.36 5.90
N LEU A 3 20.76 36.61 6.72
CA LEU A 3 20.46 37.00 8.10
C LEU A 3 21.74 36.91 8.95
N ARG A 4 22.17 38.04 9.52
CA ARG A 4 23.31 38.11 10.45
C ARG A 4 22.81 38.30 11.88
N LEU A 5 23.63 37.91 12.85
CA LEU A 5 23.43 38.23 14.27
C LEU A 5 23.09 39.71 14.47
N GLU A 6 22.17 39.99 15.40
CA GLU A 6 21.76 41.35 15.83
C GLU A 6 20.97 42.18 14.79
N ASN A 7 20.64 41.61 13.63
CA ASN A 7 19.69 42.25 12.72
C ASN A 7 18.26 42.19 13.30
N ILE A 8 17.69 43.36 13.59
CA ILE A 8 16.28 43.49 13.99
C ILE A 8 15.45 43.87 12.77
N ILE A 9 14.53 43.00 12.36
CA ILE A 9 13.56 43.31 11.28
C ILE A 9 12.22 43.62 11.93
N ARG A 10 11.69 44.82 11.69
CA ARG A 10 10.35 45.25 12.14
C ARG A 10 9.31 45.00 11.07
N VAL A 11 8.25 44.29 11.42
CA VAL A 11 7.18 43.89 10.49
C VAL A 11 5.83 44.16 11.13
N LYS A 12 4.84 44.57 10.33
CA LYS A 12 3.47 44.77 10.84
C LYS A 12 2.89 43.47 11.41
N THR A 13 2.07 43.59 12.44
CA THR A 13 1.36 42.48 13.10
C THR A 13 0.46 41.69 12.15
N SER A 14 -0.02 42.29 11.05
CA SER A 14 -0.79 41.60 10.00
C SER A 14 0.08 40.74 9.06
N GLU A 15 1.36 41.07 8.90
CA GLU A 15 2.22 40.58 7.82
C GLU A 15 3.35 39.65 8.31
N TRP A 16 3.58 39.56 9.63
CA TRP A 16 4.73 38.82 10.16
C TRP A 16 4.81 37.35 9.72
N LYS A 17 3.69 36.67 9.51
CA LYS A 17 3.69 35.26 9.03
C LYS A 17 4.19 35.15 7.60
N GLU A 18 3.88 36.14 6.75
CA GLU A 18 4.38 36.22 5.39
C GLU A 18 5.86 36.53 5.40
N CYS A 19 6.29 37.52 6.20
CA CYS A 19 7.72 37.83 6.36
C CYS A 19 8.52 36.63 6.90
N LEU A 20 8.00 35.87 7.86
CA LEU A 20 8.64 34.62 8.33
C LEU A 20 8.82 33.61 7.18
N THR A 21 7.87 33.56 6.26
CA THR A 21 7.92 32.68 5.07
C THR A 21 8.99 33.17 4.09
N GLU A 22 9.02 34.47 3.79
CA GLU A 22 10.02 35.09 2.92
C GLU A 22 11.44 34.95 3.48
N ILE A 23 11.61 35.14 4.78
CA ILE A 23 12.87 34.88 5.51
C ILE A 23 13.29 33.42 5.31
N GLY A 24 12.36 32.48 5.45
CA GLY A 24 12.61 31.07 5.22
C GLY A 24 13.06 30.77 3.78
N GLU A 25 12.40 31.36 2.78
CA GLU A 25 12.75 31.20 1.37
C GLU A 25 14.11 31.82 1.04
N ALA A 26 14.37 33.02 1.54
CA ALA A 26 15.61 33.74 1.29
C ALA A 26 16.84 33.08 1.96
N CYS A 27 16.63 32.39 3.07
CA CYS A 27 17.66 31.61 3.77
C CYS A 27 17.67 30.12 3.36
N ALA A 28 16.82 29.70 2.42
CA ALA A 28 16.63 28.30 2.00
C ALA A 28 16.31 27.33 3.16
N VAL A 29 15.58 27.81 4.18
CA VAL A 29 15.41 27.14 5.46
C VAL A 29 13.98 27.16 5.93
N LYS A 30 13.52 26.02 6.44
CA LYS A 30 12.29 25.97 7.24
C LYS A 30 12.59 26.24 8.70
N TRP A 31 11.88 27.22 9.25
CA TRP A 31 11.88 27.60 10.66
C TRP A 31 10.87 26.74 11.43
N VAL A 32 11.32 26.05 12.48
CA VAL A 32 10.53 25.15 13.32
C VAL A 32 10.39 25.74 14.71
N ILE A 33 9.15 25.83 15.18
CA ILE A 33 8.83 26.38 16.49
C ILE A 33 9.48 25.51 17.57
N CYS A 34 10.32 26.12 18.41
CA CYS A 34 10.96 25.45 19.55
C CYS A 34 10.36 25.88 20.87
N ASN A 35 9.97 27.15 20.97
CA ASN A 35 9.37 27.69 22.16
C ASN A 35 8.31 28.73 21.77
N THR A 36 7.24 28.80 22.56
CA THR A 36 6.21 29.83 22.46
C THR A 36 5.87 30.28 23.86
N ASN A 37 6.23 31.50 24.19
CA ASN A 37 5.71 32.16 25.37
C ASN A 37 4.50 33.00 24.95
N LYS A 38 3.32 32.38 25.07
CA LYS A 38 2.05 33.10 25.03
C LYS A 38 1.80 33.59 26.45
N GLN A 39 2.19 34.82 26.77
CA GLN A 39 1.66 35.44 27.98
C GLN A 39 0.12 35.51 27.86
N PRO A 40 -0.62 35.32 28.98
CA PRO A 40 -2.07 35.22 28.95
C PRO A 40 -2.70 36.51 28.41
N THR A 41 -3.73 36.33 27.58
CA THR A 41 -4.37 37.34 26.71
C THR A 41 -5.12 38.47 27.42
N ASN A 42 -4.98 38.65 28.73
CA ASN A 42 -5.82 39.55 29.51
C ASN A 42 -5.02 40.57 30.35
N ILE A 43 -3.80 40.91 29.96
CA ILE A 43 -3.04 42.00 30.61
C ILE A 43 -3.09 43.20 29.68
N THR A 44 -3.59 44.33 30.18
CA THR A 44 -3.63 45.61 29.46
C THR A 44 -2.23 46.23 29.35
N THR A 45 -2.03 47.14 28.41
CA THR A 45 -0.76 47.85 28.24
C THR A 45 -0.35 48.60 29.52
N GLU A 46 -1.33 49.10 30.26
CA GLU A 46 -1.19 49.80 31.53
C GLU A 46 -0.75 48.86 32.66
N GLU A 47 -1.38 47.69 32.78
CA GLU A 47 -1.00 46.65 33.76
C GLU A 47 0.38 46.06 33.48
N ALA A 48 0.74 45.89 32.20
CA ALA A 48 2.07 45.44 31.78
C ALA A 48 3.15 46.46 32.18
N LYS A 49 2.86 47.77 32.05
CA LYS A 49 3.75 48.84 32.50
C LYS A 49 3.92 48.81 34.03
N ALA A 50 2.84 48.62 34.78
CA ALA A 50 2.87 48.58 36.25
C ALA A 50 3.65 47.38 36.81
N THR A 51 3.66 46.26 36.08
CA THR A 51 4.34 45.00 36.48
C THR A 51 5.73 44.83 35.85
N GLY A 52 6.19 45.80 35.03
CA GLY A 52 7.49 45.76 34.36
C GLY A 52 7.58 44.76 33.20
N ILE A 53 6.44 44.24 32.72
CA ILE A 53 6.37 43.27 31.62
C ILE A 53 6.50 44.01 30.28
N LYS A 54 7.51 43.64 29.49
CA LYS A 54 7.81 44.31 28.20
C LYS A 54 7.22 43.58 26.99
N LEU A 55 7.15 42.25 27.04
CA LEU A 55 6.76 41.38 25.92
C LEU A 55 5.32 40.91 26.08
N CYS A 56 4.50 41.10 25.05
CA CYS A 56 3.16 40.51 24.97
C CYS A 56 3.16 39.15 24.25
N PHE A 57 4.18 38.89 23.43
CA PHE A 57 4.32 37.67 22.65
C PHE A 57 5.80 37.38 22.42
N SER A 58 6.20 36.12 22.55
CA SER A 58 7.51 35.69 22.07
C SER A 58 7.41 34.27 21.50
N GLN A 59 7.97 34.09 20.31
CA GLN A 59 8.03 32.80 19.65
C GLN A 59 9.43 32.56 19.08
N GLU A 60 10.03 31.45 19.47
CA GLU A 60 11.36 31.06 19.05
C GLU A 60 11.27 29.95 17.99
N TYR A 61 12.06 30.13 16.94
CA TYR A 61 12.17 29.21 15.83
C TYR A 61 13.61 28.77 15.66
N SER A 62 13.86 27.47 15.63
CA SER A 62 15.15 26.94 15.19
C SER A 62 15.10 26.59 13.71
N CYS A 63 16.28 26.51 13.10
CA CYS A 63 16.43 25.85 11.82
C CYS A 63 15.96 24.39 11.93
N HIS A 64 15.23 23.88 10.93
CA HIS A 64 14.86 22.45 10.86
C HIS A 64 16.04 21.46 10.91
N ARG A 65 17.27 21.96 10.78
CA ARG A 65 18.53 21.20 10.92
C ARG A 65 19.11 21.25 12.33
N TRP A 66 18.44 21.90 13.28
CA TRP A 66 18.86 21.95 14.68
C TRP A 66 18.64 20.58 15.33
N GLY A 67 19.70 19.99 15.88
CA GLY A 67 19.66 18.75 16.66
C GLY A 67 20.06 17.48 15.90
N THR A 68 19.92 16.34 16.57
CA THR A 68 20.26 15.01 16.05
C THR A 68 19.00 14.18 15.83
N TYR A 69 18.84 13.62 14.63
CA TYR A 69 17.80 12.64 14.34
C TYR A 69 18.43 11.27 14.15
N GLU A 70 18.04 10.30 14.96
CA GLU A 70 18.42 8.90 14.78
C GLU A 70 17.30 8.12 14.10
N SER A 71 17.64 7.41 13.02
CA SER A 71 16.71 6.56 12.29
C SER A 71 16.33 5.33 13.11
N LYS A 72 15.06 4.92 13.06
CA LYS A 72 14.53 3.70 13.69
C LYS A 72 14.26 2.62 12.64
N ALA A 73 15.21 2.46 11.72
CA ALA A 73 15.10 1.67 10.49
C ALA A 73 14.65 0.22 10.69
N ALA A 74 14.87 -0.38 11.87
CA ALA A 74 14.44 -1.75 12.18
C ALA A 74 12.91 -1.99 12.05
N SER A 75 12.09 -0.93 12.02
CA SER A 75 10.62 -1.04 12.04
C SER A 75 9.89 -0.44 10.82
N CYS A 76 10.61 0.21 9.89
CA CYS A 76 10.02 0.90 8.74
C CYS A 76 10.97 0.83 7.54
N VAL A 77 10.51 0.17 6.46
CA VAL A 77 11.30 -0.14 5.24
C VAL A 77 11.87 1.11 4.54
N VAL A 78 11.26 2.28 4.75
CA VAL A 78 11.72 3.56 4.18
C VAL A 78 11.62 4.65 5.24
N GLN A 79 12.71 4.88 5.96
CA GLN A 79 12.82 5.96 6.96
C GLN A 79 14.03 6.86 6.66
N LYS A 80 13.95 8.11 7.12
CA LYS A 80 15.01 9.12 6.98
C LYS A 80 16.34 8.55 7.49
N GLN A 81 17.44 8.86 6.81
CA GLN A 81 18.77 8.56 7.31
C GLN A 81 19.01 9.28 8.64
N THR A 82 19.78 8.64 9.52
CA THR A 82 20.28 9.29 10.74
C THR A 82 21.07 10.53 10.33
N LYS A 83 20.78 11.65 10.97
CA LYS A 83 21.38 12.94 10.63
C LYS A 83 21.84 13.66 11.89
N LYS A 84 23.10 14.09 11.90
CA LYS A 84 23.70 14.89 12.95
C LYS A 84 24.03 16.26 12.38
N ASN A 85 23.07 17.19 12.43
CA ASN A 85 23.34 18.57 12.01
C ASN A 85 23.31 19.50 13.21
N LYS A 86 24.40 20.26 13.38
CA LYS A 86 24.60 21.17 14.52
C LYS A 86 24.27 22.61 14.17
N CYS A 87 23.38 22.87 13.19
CA CYS A 87 23.10 24.25 12.76
C CYS A 87 22.58 25.05 13.97
N PRO A 88 23.29 26.09 14.44
CA PRO A 88 22.94 26.74 15.69
C PRO A 88 21.85 27.81 15.53
N ALA A 89 21.36 28.02 14.31
CA ALA A 89 20.54 29.17 13.98
C ALA A 89 19.19 29.20 14.72
N LEU A 90 18.93 30.35 15.35
CA LEU A 90 17.75 30.61 16.15
C LEU A 90 17.19 32.00 15.78
N LEU A 91 15.90 32.05 15.52
CA LEU A 91 15.13 33.24 15.15
C LEU A 91 14.02 33.45 16.17
N CYS A 92 14.01 34.60 16.82
CA CYS A 92 12.99 34.97 17.79
C CYS A 92 12.07 36.02 17.18
N VAL A 93 10.76 35.84 17.34
CA VAL A 93 9.73 36.81 16.97
C VAL A 93 9.12 37.35 18.24
N ASN A 94 9.30 38.64 18.48
CA ASN A 94 8.92 39.31 19.72
C ASN A 94 7.87 40.39 19.45
N GLY A 95 6.78 40.38 20.22
CA GLY A 95 5.79 41.43 20.28
C GLY A 95 5.88 42.19 21.59
N PHE A 96 5.83 43.51 21.52
CA PHE A 96 5.97 44.39 22.68
C PHE A 96 4.67 45.15 22.95
N PHE A 97 4.33 45.32 24.23
CA PHE A 97 3.18 46.15 24.64
C PHE A 97 3.34 47.62 24.22
N LYS A 98 4.58 48.11 24.10
CA LYS A 98 4.87 49.49 23.68
C LYS A 98 4.59 49.73 22.19
N THR A 99 4.63 48.69 21.37
CA THR A 99 4.50 48.76 19.91
C THR A 99 3.66 47.59 19.40
N PRO A 100 2.35 47.56 19.71
CA PRO A 100 1.49 46.42 19.38
C PRO A 100 1.28 46.22 17.87
N GLU A 101 1.56 47.25 17.07
CA GLU A 101 1.42 47.22 15.61
C GLU A 101 2.56 46.50 14.89
N PHE A 102 3.66 46.21 15.59
CA PHE A 102 4.85 45.61 15.00
C PHE A 102 5.37 44.42 15.81
N TYR A 103 5.82 43.40 15.09
CA TYR A 103 6.69 42.36 15.60
C TYR A 103 8.14 42.62 15.21
N GLU A 104 9.06 42.27 16.12
CA GLU A 104 10.50 42.32 15.88
C GLU A 104 11.04 40.89 15.68
N PHE A 105 11.68 40.66 14.54
CA PHE A 105 12.44 39.44 14.26
C PHE A 105 13.88 39.68 14.68
N VAL A 106 14.40 38.81 15.55
CA VAL A 106 15.76 38.88 16.09
C VAL A 106 16.47 37.57 15.84
N VAL A 107 17.60 37.62 15.17
CA VAL A 107 18.48 36.45 14.99
C VAL A 107 19.39 36.36 16.21
N THR A 108 19.13 35.36 17.05
CA THR A 108 19.83 35.19 18.33
C THR A 108 21.07 34.29 18.23
N LYS A 109 21.20 33.51 17.15
CA LYS A 109 22.37 32.70 16.84
C LYS A 109 22.64 32.69 15.34
N ASP A 110 23.92 32.84 14.96
CA ASP A 110 24.35 33.09 13.58
C ASP A 110 24.07 31.93 12.60
N TYR A 111 24.06 32.31 11.32
CA TYR A 111 23.99 31.46 10.15
C TYR A 111 25.38 31.11 9.57
N ALA A 112 26.48 31.56 10.15
CA ALA A 112 27.83 31.47 9.57
C ALA A 112 28.26 30.05 9.17
N GLU A 113 27.84 29.03 9.91
CA GLU A 113 28.15 27.61 9.63
C GLU A 113 27.00 26.85 8.95
N HIS A 114 26.00 27.57 8.44
CA HIS A 114 24.93 26.90 7.70
C HIS A 114 25.41 26.53 6.30
N THR A 115 25.71 25.25 6.09
CA THR A 115 25.80 24.69 4.75
C THR A 115 24.40 24.37 4.25
N PRO A 116 23.88 25.02 3.19
CA PRO A 116 22.69 24.55 2.49
C PRO A 116 23.02 23.14 1.98
N GLY A 117 22.35 22.13 2.51
CA GLY A 117 22.44 20.79 1.94
C GLY A 117 21.39 20.63 0.84
N ASP A 118 21.46 19.54 0.11
CA ASP A 118 20.57 19.27 -1.01
C ASP A 118 19.09 19.42 -0.60
N MET A 119 18.40 20.35 -1.26
CA MET A 119 16.99 20.68 -1.02
C MET A 119 16.11 19.43 -1.02
N ARG A 120 16.44 18.41 -1.84
CA ARG A 120 15.64 17.18 -1.95
C ARG A 120 15.82 16.26 -0.74
N SER A 121 17.04 15.97 -0.29
CA SER A 121 17.31 15.10 0.87
C SER A 121 16.86 15.75 2.19
N ASP A 122 17.41 16.92 2.45
CA ASP A 122 16.74 18.16 2.77
C ASP A 122 15.37 18.15 3.47
N ILE A 123 14.47 18.67 2.65
CA ILE A 123 13.08 18.93 2.90
C ILE A 123 12.30 17.62 3.13
N CYS A 124 12.76 16.48 2.58
CA CYS A 124 12.14 15.16 2.84
C CYS A 124 12.16 14.78 4.32
N THR A 125 13.03 15.38 5.14
CA THR A 125 13.07 15.15 6.59
C THR A 125 12.03 15.95 7.38
N LEU A 126 11.28 16.85 6.75
CA LEU A 126 10.25 17.62 7.43
C LEU A 126 8.93 16.82 7.57
N PRO A 127 8.14 17.06 8.63
CA PRO A 127 6.78 16.57 8.68
C PRO A 127 5.96 17.22 7.57
N LEU A 128 5.04 16.45 6.96
CA LEU A 128 4.07 17.02 6.03
C LEU A 128 3.20 18.04 6.75
N ALA A 129 2.83 19.09 6.02
CA ALA A 129 1.87 20.06 6.55
C ALA A 129 0.55 19.34 6.88
N LYS A 130 -0.01 19.63 8.06
CA LYS A 130 -1.25 19.00 8.56
C LYS A 130 -2.41 19.11 7.57
N LYS A 131 -2.51 20.22 6.82
CA LYS A 131 -3.51 20.43 5.77
C LYS A 131 -3.50 19.32 4.71
N TYR A 132 -2.32 18.87 4.28
CA TYR A 132 -2.20 17.81 3.29
C TYR A 132 -2.55 16.46 3.92
N LEU A 133 -2.06 16.18 5.13
CA LEU A 133 -2.41 14.94 5.85
C LEU A 133 -3.93 14.79 6.07
N TYR A 134 -4.61 15.87 6.43
CA TYR A 134 -6.06 15.86 6.62
C TYR A 134 -6.80 15.61 5.31
N LYS A 135 -6.45 16.33 4.24
CA LYS A 135 -7.05 16.13 2.91
C LYS A 135 -6.83 14.70 2.40
N LEU A 136 -5.62 14.16 2.61
CA LEU A 136 -5.29 12.79 2.22
C LEU A 136 -6.07 11.75 3.05
N ALA A 137 -6.16 11.96 4.37
CA ALA A 137 -6.91 11.07 5.26
C ALA A 137 -8.41 11.05 4.93
N GLN A 138 -9.00 12.22 4.67
CA GLN A 138 -10.42 12.34 4.33
C GLN A 138 -10.78 11.56 3.05
N GLN A 139 -9.93 11.64 2.01
CA GLN A 139 -10.15 10.88 0.77
C GLN A 139 -10.04 9.36 0.98
N LEU A 140 -9.23 8.92 1.94
CA LEU A 140 -9.00 7.51 2.23
C LEU A 140 -10.04 6.91 3.19
N GLU A 141 -10.60 7.69 4.12
CA GLU A 141 -11.62 7.24 5.07
C GLU A 141 -13.04 7.20 4.46
N GLN A 142 -13.31 7.98 3.42
CA GLN A 142 -14.60 7.96 2.69
C GLN A 142 -14.40 7.67 1.19
N PRO A 143 -14.06 6.42 0.83
CA PRO A 143 -13.70 6.09 -0.54
C PRO A 143 -14.93 6.05 -1.45
N SER A 144 -15.11 7.08 -2.29
CA SER A 144 -15.92 6.98 -3.52
C SER A 144 -15.16 6.30 -4.67
N LYS A 145 -13.87 5.96 -4.44
CA LYS A 145 -12.94 5.38 -5.40
C LYS A 145 -12.14 4.25 -4.75
N SER A 146 -11.60 3.33 -5.56
CA SER A 146 -10.73 2.27 -5.04
C SER A 146 -9.44 2.84 -4.43
N ALA A 147 -8.84 2.11 -3.48
CA ALA A 147 -7.57 2.50 -2.86
C ALA A 147 -6.46 2.77 -3.90
N SER A 148 -6.41 1.98 -4.97
CA SER A 148 -5.47 2.18 -6.09
C SER A 148 -5.76 3.47 -6.86
N GLN A 149 -7.03 3.80 -7.11
CA GLN A 149 -7.39 5.03 -7.81
C GLN A 149 -7.12 6.26 -6.94
N ILE A 150 -7.41 6.20 -5.63
CA ILE A 150 -7.05 7.26 -4.68
C ILE A 150 -5.54 7.47 -4.70
N ARG A 151 -4.75 6.39 -4.66
CA ARG A 151 -3.29 6.47 -4.76
C ARG A 151 -2.83 7.11 -6.07
N ILE A 152 -3.41 6.74 -7.21
CA ILE A 152 -3.05 7.32 -8.52
C ILE A 152 -3.41 8.82 -8.55
N ASP A 153 -4.61 9.19 -8.14
CA ASP A 153 -5.07 10.59 -8.11
C ASP A 153 -4.18 11.42 -7.19
N MET A 154 -3.81 10.86 -6.03
CA MET A 154 -2.88 11.48 -5.10
C MET A 154 -1.50 11.65 -5.72
N LEU A 155 -0.97 10.62 -6.40
CA LEU A 155 0.33 10.69 -7.08
C LEU A 155 0.33 11.73 -8.20
N ARG A 156 -0.78 11.89 -8.94
CA ARG A 156 -0.91 12.98 -9.93
C ARG A 156 -0.95 14.36 -9.27
N ALA A 157 -1.52 14.46 -8.08
CA ALA A 157 -1.61 15.71 -7.35
C ALA A 157 -0.34 16.05 -6.54
N VAL A 158 0.61 15.12 -6.37
CA VAL A 158 1.86 15.31 -5.62
C VAL A 158 2.64 16.54 -6.09
N ASP A 159 2.69 16.79 -7.40
CA ASP A 159 3.44 17.92 -7.95
C ASP A 159 2.84 19.29 -7.59
N GLN A 160 1.53 19.31 -7.30
CA GLN A 160 0.76 20.50 -6.90
C GLN A 160 0.83 20.78 -5.39
N TYR A 161 1.29 19.82 -4.58
CA TYR A 161 1.34 19.96 -3.13
C TYR A 161 2.70 20.46 -2.64
N GLY A 162 2.71 21.66 -2.05
CA GLY A 162 3.87 22.24 -1.38
C GLY A 162 4.40 23.50 -2.06
N ARG A 163 4.67 24.54 -1.25
CA ARG A 163 5.50 25.68 -1.66
C ARG A 163 6.99 25.31 -1.69
N LYS A 164 7.85 26.14 -2.27
CA LYS A 164 9.32 25.91 -2.30
C LYS A 164 9.93 25.67 -0.91
N SER A 165 9.35 26.24 0.13
CA SER A 165 9.74 26.12 1.55
C SER A 165 9.04 24.97 2.31
N GLU A 166 8.08 24.28 1.69
CA GLU A 166 7.38 23.13 2.28
C GLU A 166 7.88 21.81 1.67
N ARG A 167 7.77 20.74 2.46
CA ARG A 167 7.95 19.39 1.94
C ARG A 167 6.78 19.00 1.06
N LYS A 168 7.09 18.71 -0.21
CA LYS A 168 6.16 18.08 -1.13
C LYS A 168 5.77 16.69 -0.63
N VAL A 169 4.50 16.35 -0.81
CA VAL A 169 4.01 14.99 -0.58
C VAL A 169 4.79 14.04 -1.48
N ASN A 170 5.23 12.88 -1.00
CA ASN A 170 5.81 11.86 -1.87
C ASN A 170 5.05 10.54 -1.79
N TYR A 171 5.44 9.61 -2.64
CA TYR A 171 4.87 8.26 -2.72
C TYR A 171 4.79 7.56 -1.36
N TYR A 172 5.86 7.63 -0.56
CA TYR A 172 5.95 6.93 0.72
C TYR A 172 5.04 7.53 1.79
N ASP A 173 4.77 8.84 1.73
CA ASP A 173 3.81 9.48 2.62
C ASP A 173 2.39 8.96 2.39
N ILE A 174 2.02 8.82 1.11
CA ILE A 174 0.74 8.23 0.69
C ILE A 174 0.70 6.78 1.15
N TRP A 175 1.74 5.99 0.88
CA TRP A 175 1.80 4.58 1.26
C TRP A 175 1.71 4.37 2.79
N ASN A 176 2.46 5.15 3.58
CA ASN A 176 2.42 5.07 5.04
C ASN A 176 1.05 5.46 5.61
N LEU A 177 0.44 6.51 5.06
CA LEU A 177 -0.90 6.95 5.48
C LEU A 177 -1.96 5.90 5.12
N MET A 178 -1.92 5.38 3.90
CA MET A 178 -2.79 4.27 3.47
C MET A 178 -2.63 3.07 4.39
N ASN A 179 -1.40 2.67 4.72
CA ASN A 179 -1.15 1.56 5.64
C ASN A 179 -1.68 1.84 7.04
N LYS A 180 -1.54 3.07 7.54
CA LYS A 180 -2.09 3.46 8.84
C LYS A 180 -3.63 3.35 8.84
N ILE A 181 -4.27 3.81 7.77
CA ILE A 181 -5.72 3.76 7.62
C ILE A 181 -6.18 2.31 7.42
N ASN A 182 -5.52 1.53 6.58
CA ASN A 182 -5.78 0.10 6.39
C ASN A 182 -5.66 -0.67 7.70
N LYS A 183 -4.64 -0.37 8.52
CA LYS A 183 -4.53 -0.94 9.87
C LYS A 183 -5.74 -0.58 10.73
N LYS A 184 -6.19 0.66 10.71
CA LYS A 184 -7.40 1.10 11.45
C LYS A 184 -8.70 0.45 10.94
N LEU A 185 -8.81 0.23 9.62
CA LEU A 185 -10.04 -0.27 8.99
C LEU A 185 -10.15 -1.80 9.00
N TYR A 186 -9.02 -2.50 8.82
CA TYR A 186 -9.02 -3.95 8.57
C TYR A 186 -8.37 -4.77 9.68
N TYR A 187 -7.55 -4.18 10.57
CA TYR A 187 -6.95 -4.87 11.72
C TYR A 187 -7.72 -4.52 12.99
N PHE A 188 -8.48 -5.49 13.49
CA PHE A 188 -9.28 -5.33 14.70
C PHE A 188 -8.58 -5.84 15.96
N ASP A 189 -7.53 -6.64 15.78
CA ASP A 189 -6.72 -7.23 16.85
C ASP A 189 -5.22 -7.20 16.49
N ARG A 190 -4.34 -7.38 17.49
CA ARG A 190 -2.89 -7.53 17.28
C ARG A 190 -2.57 -8.84 16.57
N ASP A 191 -3.33 -9.90 16.85
CA ASP A 191 -3.25 -11.17 16.16
C ASP A 191 -3.99 -11.12 14.82
N GLN A 192 -3.30 -11.57 13.76
CA GLN A 192 -3.82 -11.51 12.39
C GLN A 192 -4.98 -12.48 12.20
N MET A 193 -4.88 -13.69 12.78
CA MET A 193 -5.93 -14.70 12.67
C MET A 193 -7.20 -14.22 13.38
N THR A 194 -7.08 -13.61 14.54
CA THR A 194 -8.20 -13.01 15.27
C THR A 194 -8.88 -11.91 14.46
N SER A 195 -8.10 -11.02 13.84
CA SER A 195 -8.65 -10.00 12.92
C SER A 195 -9.39 -10.63 11.72
N PHE A 196 -8.81 -11.68 11.13
CA PHE A 196 -9.42 -12.42 10.02
C PHE A 196 -10.75 -13.07 10.45
N LEU A 197 -10.79 -13.73 11.62
CA LEU A 197 -12.01 -14.34 12.13
C LEU A 197 -13.10 -13.32 12.46
N ILE A 198 -12.76 -12.11 12.90
CA ILE A 198 -13.73 -11.01 13.08
C ILE A 198 -14.35 -10.62 11.73
N TRP A 199 -13.57 -10.60 10.65
CA TRP A 199 -14.12 -10.38 9.31
C TRP A 199 -15.08 -11.49 8.90
N MET A 200 -14.63 -12.74 8.99
CA MET A 200 -15.40 -13.91 8.52
C MET A 200 -16.69 -14.13 9.31
N ASN A 201 -16.66 -13.97 10.64
CA ASN A 201 -17.77 -14.34 11.51
C ASN A 201 -18.71 -13.15 11.84
N ASN A 202 -18.24 -11.90 11.73
CA ASN A 202 -19.00 -10.75 12.19
C ASN A 202 -19.21 -9.71 11.07
N LYS A 203 -18.13 -9.18 10.49
CA LYS A 203 -18.24 -8.03 9.57
C LYS A 203 -18.84 -8.42 8.22
N LEU A 204 -18.32 -9.46 7.57
CA LEU A 204 -18.82 -9.87 6.25
C LEU A 204 -20.29 -10.35 6.28
N PRO A 205 -20.73 -11.14 7.28
CA PRO A 205 -22.15 -11.48 7.44
C PRO A 205 -23.06 -10.26 7.54
N THR A 206 -22.67 -9.20 8.29
CA THR A 206 -23.47 -7.97 8.39
C THR A 206 -23.61 -7.21 7.07
N LEU A 207 -22.75 -7.50 6.09
CA LEU A 207 -22.80 -6.95 4.74
C LEU A 207 -23.47 -7.91 3.73
N ASN A 208 -24.17 -8.95 4.21
CA ASN A 208 -24.82 -9.99 3.42
C ASN A 208 -23.88 -10.79 2.52
N PHE A 209 -22.60 -10.92 2.91
CA PHE A 209 -21.70 -11.83 2.21
C PHE A 209 -22.10 -13.27 2.52
N ASN A 210 -22.04 -14.14 1.52
CA ASN A 210 -22.17 -15.57 1.73
C ASN A 210 -20.84 -16.13 2.25
N ILE A 211 -20.88 -16.82 3.39
CA ILE A 211 -19.68 -17.28 4.11
C ILE A 211 -19.60 -18.80 4.10
N PHE A 212 -18.46 -19.31 3.65
CA PHE A 212 -18.08 -20.71 3.76
C PHE A 212 -17.12 -20.90 4.93
N LYS A 213 -17.31 -21.98 5.68
CA LYS A 213 -16.37 -22.47 6.69
C LYS A 213 -16.25 -23.99 6.53
N ALA A 214 -15.03 -24.48 6.30
CA ALA A 214 -14.80 -25.91 6.16
C ALA A 214 -14.80 -26.63 7.53
N ILE A 215 -15.11 -27.92 7.48
CA ILE A 215 -14.86 -28.86 8.57
C ILE A 215 -13.42 -29.35 8.43
N THR A 216 -12.57 -28.96 9.38
CA THR A 216 -11.13 -29.29 9.36
C THR A 216 -10.73 -30.34 10.40
N SER A 217 -11.70 -30.97 11.08
CA SER A 217 -11.44 -32.00 12.11
C SER A 217 -10.71 -33.24 11.60
N TYR A 218 -10.68 -33.46 10.28
CA TYR A 218 -9.94 -34.56 9.65
C TYR A 218 -8.50 -34.19 9.28
N SER A 219 -8.13 -32.91 9.40
CA SER A 219 -6.75 -32.47 9.18
C SER A 219 -5.87 -32.95 10.33
N PRO A 220 -4.67 -33.46 10.06
CA PRO A 220 -3.69 -33.75 11.12
C PRO A 220 -3.17 -32.47 11.79
N ASP A 221 -3.34 -31.31 11.15
CA ASP A 221 -2.96 -30.01 11.71
C ASP A 221 -4.15 -29.40 12.48
N PRO A 222 -4.06 -29.26 13.81
CA PRO A 222 -5.13 -28.67 14.63
C PRO A 222 -5.33 -27.17 14.36
N SER A 223 -4.39 -26.51 13.67
CA SER A 223 -4.50 -25.12 13.23
C SER A 223 -5.10 -24.98 11.83
N ALA A 224 -5.48 -26.08 11.19
CA ALA A 224 -6.05 -26.07 9.85
C ALA A 224 -7.39 -25.31 9.82
N PHE A 225 -7.51 -24.40 8.87
CA PHE A 225 -8.72 -23.65 8.58
C PHE A 225 -8.93 -23.55 7.08
N ALA A 226 -10.19 -23.45 6.68
CA ALA A 226 -10.54 -22.94 5.38
C ALA A 226 -11.84 -22.13 5.48
N TYR A 227 -11.78 -20.91 4.95
CA TYR A 227 -12.86 -19.94 4.99
C TYR A 227 -13.05 -19.34 3.61
N GLY A 228 -14.28 -19.26 3.14
CA GLY A 228 -14.61 -18.62 1.87
C GLY A 228 -15.64 -17.52 2.05
N PHE A 229 -15.63 -16.55 1.14
CA PHE A 229 -16.55 -15.44 1.19
C PHE A 229 -16.88 -14.94 -0.21
N MET A 230 -18.10 -14.41 -0.35
CA MET A 230 -18.60 -13.87 -1.61
C MET A 230 -19.63 -12.77 -1.35
N SER A 231 -19.43 -11.60 -1.97
CA SER A 231 -20.37 -10.48 -1.88
C SER A 231 -21.66 -10.74 -2.67
N PRO A 232 -22.78 -10.05 -2.36
CA PRO A 232 -24.04 -10.18 -3.12
C PRO A 232 -23.88 -9.97 -4.64
N VAL A 233 -23.09 -8.97 -5.04
CA VAL A 233 -22.86 -8.67 -6.48
C VAL A 233 -22.13 -9.83 -7.17
N GLN A 234 -21.18 -10.46 -6.48
CA GLN A 234 -20.47 -11.61 -7.00
C GLN A 234 -21.36 -12.86 -7.12
N GLN A 235 -22.30 -13.04 -6.18
CA GLN A 235 -23.28 -14.13 -6.23
C GLN A 235 -24.14 -14.05 -7.49
N GLU A 236 -24.64 -12.86 -7.83
CA GLU A 236 -25.45 -12.66 -9.04
C GLU A 236 -24.65 -12.90 -10.32
N LYS A 237 -23.37 -12.50 -10.34
CA LYS A 237 -22.48 -12.76 -11.47
C LYS A 237 -22.17 -14.26 -11.63
N MET A 238 -21.97 -14.98 -10.51
CA MET A 238 -21.68 -16.41 -10.53
C MET A 238 -22.86 -17.21 -11.11
N LYS A 239 -24.09 -16.91 -10.69
CA LYS A 239 -25.32 -17.62 -11.14
C LYS A 239 -25.54 -17.59 -12.66
N THR A 240 -25.06 -16.55 -13.32
CA THR A 240 -25.26 -16.35 -14.77
C THR A 240 -24.09 -16.84 -15.62
N THR A 241 -23.05 -17.40 -14.99
CA THR A 241 -21.84 -17.85 -15.68
C THR A 241 -21.75 -19.37 -15.74
N THR A 242 -21.30 -19.90 -16.88
CA THR A 242 -21.11 -21.36 -17.07
C THR A 242 -19.65 -21.79 -17.15
N SER A 243 -18.71 -20.84 -17.31
CA SER A 243 -17.27 -21.11 -17.47
C SER A 243 -16.48 -20.34 -16.42
N PHE A 244 -15.65 -21.06 -15.67
CA PHE A 244 -14.93 -20.51 -14.52
C PHE A 244 -13.42 -20.76 -14.67
N CYS A 245 -12.61 -19.90 -14.08
CA CYS A 245 -11.20 -20.15 -13.85
C CYS A 245 -10.97 -20.28 -12.34
N LEU A 246 -10.29 -21.34 -11.91
CA LEU A 246 -9.86 -21.51 -10.52
C LEU A 246 -8.36 -21.24 -10.45
N ASP A 247 -8.00 -20.27 -9.62
CA ASP A 247 -6.62 -19.82 -9.43
C ASP A 247 -6.24 -19.98 -7.96
N ALA A 248 -5.06 -20.55 -7.70
CA ALA A 248 -4.42 -20.58 -6.39
C ALA A 248 -3.31 -19.54 -6.32
N THR A 249 -3.45 -18.57 -5.44
CA THR A 249 -2.42 -17.57 -5.14
C THR A 249 -1.70 -17.93 -3.84
N HIS A 250 -0.39 -18.13 -3.91
CA HIS A 250 0.49 -18.39 -2.76
C HIS A 250 1.10 -17.10 -2.20
N ALA A 251 1.72 -17.18 -1.01
CA ALA A 251 2.44 -16.07 -0.37
C ALA A 251 1.55 -14.83 -0.10
N ILE A 252 0.30 -15.06 0.26
CA ILE A 252 -0.67 -14.01 0.58
C ILE A 252 -0.44 -13.38 1.97
N SER A 253 0.33 -14.05 2.82
CA SER A 253 0.72 -13.59 4.16
C SER A 253 2.16 -14.01 4.48
N SER A 254 2.63 -13.66 5.68
CA SER A 254 3.92 -14.14 6.19
C SER A 254 3.94 -15.66 6.42
N ASN A 255 2.78 -16.31 6.46
CA ASN A 255 2.67 -17.74 6.56
C ASN A 255 2.65 -18.36 5.15
N VAL A 256 3.73 -19.06 4.80
CA VAL A 256 3.92 -19.71 3.49
C VAL A 256 2.91 -20.83 3.21
N ASN A 257 2.21 -21.31 4.23
CA ASN A 257 1.20 -22.35 4.08
C ASN A 257 -0.16 -21.81 3.65
N GLU A 258 -0.40 -20.50 3.82
CA GLU A 258 -1.67 -19.87 3.47
C GLU A 258 -1.80 -19.66 1.95
N ILE A 259 -2.93 -20.07 1.42
CA ILE A 259 -3.28 -20.06 0.00
C ILE A 259 -4.62 -19.36 -0.15
N LEU A 260 -4.72 -18.48 -1.15
CA LEU A 260 -5.97 -17.87 -1.59
C LEU A 260 -6.40 -18.54 -2.89
N TYR A 261 -7.49 -19.27 -2.85
CA TYR A 261 -8.20 -19.71 -4.04
C TYR A 261 -9.17 -18.61 -4.50
N THR A 262 -9.16 -18.32 -5.80
CA THR A 262 -10.05 -17.37 -6.44
C THR A 262 -10.80 -18.04 -7.57
N LEU A 263 -12.13 -17.93 -7.58
CA LEU A 263 -12.94 -18.22 -8.76
C LEU A 263 -13.09 -16.95 -9.58
N LEU A 264 -12.75 -17.06 -10.85
CA LEU A 264 -12.79 -15.98 -11.83
C LEU A 264 -13.78 -16.33 -12.93
N VAL A 265 -14.50 -15.33 -13.42
CA VAL A 265 -15.33 -15.43 -14.63
C VAL A 265 -14.82 -14.47 -15.69
N ARG A 266 -15.02 -14.79 -16.96
CA ARG A 266 -14.75 -13.83 -18.03
C ARG A 266 -15.87 -12.79 -18.07
N ASP A 267 -15.52 -11.55 -17.74
CA ASP A 267 -16.46 -10.44 -17.89
C ASP A 267 -16.46 -9.97 -19.34
N LYS A 268 -17.65 -9.97 -19.98
CA LYS A 268 -17.82 -9.59 -21.38
C LYS A 268 -17.63 -8.09 -21.61
N ASP A 269 -17.92 -7.26 -20.61
CA ASP A 269 -17.89 -5.80 -20.72
C ASP A 269 -16.48 -5.27 -20.53
N ILE A 270 -15.69 -5.90 -19.65
CA ILE A 270 -14.34 -5.45 -19.28
C ILE A 270 -13.25 -6.22 -20.05
N VAL A 271 -13.61 -7.32 -20.72
CA VAL A 271 -12.67 -8.24 -21.41
C VAL A 271 -11.53 -8.69 -20.46
N ARG A 272 -11.86 -8.86 -19.18
CA ARG A 272 -10.94 -9.27 -18.11
C ARG A 272 -11.61 -10.30 -17.21
N GLY A 273 -10.79 -11.03 -16.45
CA GLY A 273 -11.28 -11.87 -15.37
C GLY A 273 -11.90 -11.03 -14.26
N TRP A 274 -13.11 -11.39 -13.83
CA TRP A 274 -13.78 -10.82 -12.67
C TRP A 274 -13.84 -11.87 -11.55
N PRO A 275 -13.31 -11.59 -10.34
CA PRO A 275 -13.35 -12.53 -9.24
C PRO A 275 -14.76 -12.63 -8.67
N VAL A 276 -15.30 -13.83 -8.64
CA VAL A 276 -16.66 -14.12 -8.15
C VAL A 276 -16.66 -14.83 -6.81
N ALA A 277 -15.58 -15.49 -6.38
CA ALA A 277 -15.52 -16.00 -5.01
C ALA A 277 -14.08 -16.18 -4.56
N PHE A 278 -13.88 -16.15 -3.25
CA PHE A 278 -12.58 -16.33 -2.62
C PHE A 278 -12.66 -17.41 -1.55
N MET A 279 -11.59 -18.18 -1.39
CA MET A 279 -11.36 -19.05 -0.25
C MET A 279 -9.91 -18.93 0.23
N VAL A 280 -9.72 -18.73 1.52
CA VAL A 280 -8.40 -18.75 2.17
C VAL A 280 -8.29 -20.03 3.00
N THR A 281 -7.18 -20.75 2.85
CA THR A 281 -6.88 -21.98 3.59
C THR A 281 -5.39 -22.08 3.89
N ASN A 282 -5.03 -22.69 5.01
CA ASN A 282 -3.67 -23.19 5.27
C ASN A 282 -3.55 -24.71 5.09
N ASP A 283 -4.67 -25.41 4.87
CA ASP A 283 -4.72 -26.83 4.53
C ASP A 283 -4.48 -27.01 3.02
N ARG A 284 -3.42 -27.76 2.70
CA ARG A 284 -2.97 -28.07 1.33
C ARG A 284 -3.56 -29.38 0.79
N SER A 285 -4.40 -30.06 1.56
CA SER A 285 -5.15 -31.21 1.09
C SER A 285 -6.21 -30.79 0.07
N VAL A 286 -6.81 -31.77 -0.60
CA VAL A 286 -7.90 -31.52 -1.54
C VAL A 286 -9.25 -31.23 -0.86
N SER A 287 -9.35 -31.54 0.45
CA SER A 287 -10.60 -31.48 1.20
C SER A 287 -11.23 -30.07 1.27
N PRO A 288 -10.48 -28.99 1.56
CA PRO A 288 -11.01 -27.62 1.53
C PRO A 288 -11.65 -27.26 0.19
N ILE A 289 -11.01 -27.62 -0.92
CA ILE A 289 -11.49 -27.30 -2.27
C ILE A 289 -12.81 -28.03 -2.54
N ILE A 290 -12.88 -29.33 -2.23
CA ILE A 290 -14.11 -30.13 -2.37
C ILE A 290 -15.24 -29.52 -1.55
N GLN A 291 -15.00 -29.26 -0.26
CA GLN A 291 -16.02 -28.72 0.63
C GLN A 291 -16.51 -27.35 0.16
N TRP A 292 -15.61 -26.49 -0.32
CA TRP A 292 -15.95 -25.17 -0.82
C TRP A 292 -16.78 -25.23 -2.11
N LEU A 293 -16.37 -26.04 -3.09
CA LEU A 293 -17.14 -26.23 -4.32
C LEU A 293 -18.52 -26.86 -4.04
N GLN A 294 -18.60 -27.82 -3.11
CA GLN A 294 -19.86 -28.40 -2.66
C GLN A 294 -20.76 -27.37 -1.98
N PHE A 295 -20.19 -26.48 -1.16
CA PHE A 295 -20.92 -25.38 -0.54
C PHE A 295 -21.51 -24.43 -1.58
N LEU A 296 -20.72 -24.03 -2.59
CA LEU A 296 -21.21 -23.16 -3.68
C LEU A 296 -22.32 -23.83 -4.50
N LYS A 297 -22.21 -25.15 -4.74
CA LYS A 297 -23.23 -25.95 -5.41
C LYS A 297 -24.53 -26.01 -4.58
N ARG A 298 -24.43 -26.35 -3.29
CA ARG A 298 -25.58 -26.45 -2.37
C ARG A 298 -26.26 -25.11 -2.10
N SER A 299 -25.51 -24.02 -2.22
CA SER A 299 -26.04 -22.66 -2.13
C SER A 299 -26.76 -22.20 -3.41
N PHE A 300 -26.87 -23.05 -4.43
CA PHE A 300 -27.42 -22.73 -5.76
C PHE A 300 -26.70 -21.56 -6.45
N LEU A 301 -25.39 -21.39 -6.18
CA LEU A 301 -24.59 -20.32 -6.76
C LEU A 301 -23.77 -20.81 -7.94
N LEU A 302 -23.12 -21.97 -7.78
CA LEU A 302 -22.35 -22.63 -8.82
C LEU A 302 -23.08 -23.90 -9.29
N VAL A 303 -24.11 -23.71 -10.11
CA VAL A 303 -24.97 -24.79 -10.59
C VAL A 303 -24.55 -25.17 -12.02
N ASP A 304 -24.15 -26.43 -12.20
CA ASP A 304 -23.80 -27.04 -13.49
C ASP A 304 -22.78 -26.25 -14.34
N PRO A 305 -21.56 -26.02 -13.81
CA PRO A 305 -20.51 -25.38 -14.59
C PRO A 305 -20.14 -26.27 -15.80
N LYS A 306 -20.16 -25.69 -17.00
CA LYS A 306 -19.80 -26.41 -18.23
C LYS A 306 -18.30 -26.60 -18.34
N GLN A 307 -17.53 -25.63 -17.86
CA GLN A 307 -16.09 -25.64 -18.00
C GLN A 307 -15.38 -25.00 -16.82
N PHE A 308 -14.26 -25.61 -16.43
CA PHE A 308 -13.26 -25.01 -15.56
C PHE A 308 -11.93 -24.87 -16.30
N THR A 309 -11.31 -23.70 -16.22
CA THR A 309 -9.91 -23.49 -16.56
C THR A 309 -9.10 -23.48 -15.27
N ILE A 310 -8.08 -24.32 -15.17
CA ILE A 310 -7.29 -24.47 -13.94
C ILE A 310 -5.79 -24.54 -14.21
N TYR A 311 -4.99 -24.46 -13.15
CA TYR A 311 -3.59 -24.85 -13.22
C TYR A 311 -3.45 -26.36 -13.36
N CYS A 312 -2.27 -26.82 -13.77
CA CYS A 312 -1.96 -28.25 -13.86
C CYS A 312 -1.80 -28.86 -12.45
N CYS A 313 -2.88 -28.81 -11.67
CA CYS A 313 -2.94 -29.15 -10.26
C CYS A 313 -3.89 -30.33 -10.07
N ALA A 314 -3.33 -31.48 -9.68
CA ALA A 314 -4.11 -32.70 -9.47
C ALA A 314 -5.20 -32.54 -8.40
N ALA A 315 -4.96 -31.73 -7.36
CA ALA A 315 -5.95 -31.45 -6.33
C ALA A 315 -7.17 -30.70 -6.89
N GLU A 316 -6.96 -29.70 -7.76
CA GLU A 316 -8.03 -28.96 -8.41
C GLU A 316 -8.83 -29.86 -9.35
N VAL A 317 -8.14 -30.67 -10.16
CA VAL A 317 -8.77 -31.69 -11.02
C VAL A 317 -9.68 -32.60 -10.22
N HIS A 318 -9.14 -33.20 -9.15
CA HIS A 318 -9.87 -34.14 -8.31
C HIS A 318 -11.07 -33.47 -7.63
N ALA A 319 -10.92 -32.25 -7.12
CA ALA A 319 -12.00 -31.53 -6.47
C ALA A 319 -13.16 -31.18 -7.42
N ILE A 320 -12.84 -30.75 -8.64
CA ILE A 320 -13.83 -30.44 -9.68
C ILE A 320 -14.55 -31.72 -10.10
N GLN A 321 -13.83 -32.78 -10.45
CA GLN A 321 -14.43 -34.05 -10.87
C GLN A 321 -15.32 -34.67 -9.79
N THR A 322 -14.91 -34.56 -8.52
CA THR A 322 -15.69 -35.05 -7.37
C THR A 322 -16.99 -34.26 -7.17
N THR A 323 -16.98 -32.95 -7.46
CA THR A 323 -18.14 -32.07 -7.21
C THR A 323 -19.06 -31.94 -8.43
N PHE A 324 -18.48 -31.94 -9.62
CA PHE A 324 -19.10 -31.70 -10.92
C PHE A 324 -18.55 -32.67 -11.98
N SER A 325 -19.01 -33.92 -11.94
CA SER A 325 -18.51 -34.99 -12.80
C SER A 325 -18.73 -34.76 -14.31
N ALA A 326 -19.69 -33.93 -14.69
CA ALA A 326 -19.99 -33.60 -16.09
C ALA A 326 -19.20 -32.39 -16.64
N THR A 327 -18.42 -31.72 -15.79
CA THR A 327 -17.72 -30.49 -16.16
C THR A 327 -16.44 -30.76 -16.93
N SER A 328 -16.25 -30.05 -18.05
CA SER A 328 -14.99 -30.10 -18.78
C SER A 328 -13.89 -29.35 -18.03
N ILE A 329 -12.70 -29.92 -17.97
CA ILE A 329 -11.51 -29.27 -17.40
C ILE A 329 -10.55 -28.91 -18.52
N GLN A 330 -10.15 -27.64 -18.57
CA GLN A 330 -9.14 -27.11 -19.47
C GLN A 330 -7.94 -26.63 -18.66
N PHE A 331 -6.73 -26.99 -19.07
CA PHE A 331 -5.53 -26.43 -18.44
C PHE A 331 -5.19 -25.06 -19.02
N TYR A 332 -4.78 -24.15 -18.14
CA TYR A 332 -4.41 -22.81 -18.54
C TYR A 332 -3.09 -22.82 -19.35
N ILE A 333 -3.18 -22.37 -20.60
CA ILE A 333 -2.13 -22.52 -21.61
C ILE A 333 -0.78 -21.95 -21.19
N PHE A 334 -0.74 -20.79 -20.53
CA PHE A 334 0.53 -20.18 -20.14
C PHE A 334 1.24 -21.00 -19.06
N HIS A 335 0.50 -21.68 -18.18
CA HIS A 335 1.10 -22.56 -17.17
C HIS A 335 1.55 -23.88 -17.79
N VAL A 336 0.84 -24.40 -18.80
CA VAL A 336 1.32 -25.55 -19.60
C VAL A 336 2.64 -25.19 -20.30
N ILE A 337 2.71 -24.04 -20.96
CA ILE A 337 3.93 -23.53 -21.61
C ILE A 337 5.06 -23.33 -20.60
N GLN A 338 4.77 -22.81 -19.41
CA GLN A 338 5.77 -22.64 -18.35
C GLN A 338 6.32 -23.99 -17.87
N ALA A 339 5.45 -24.97 -17.64
CA ALA A 339 5.84 -26.32 -17.23
C ALA A 339 6.70 -27.02 -18.30
N TRP A 340 6.35 -26.88 -19.58
CA TRP A 340 7.18 -27.38 -20.67
C TRP A 340 8.53 -26.69 -20.76
N ASN A 341 8.60 -25.37 -20.56
CA ASN A 341 9.87 -24.64 -20.58
C ASN A 341 10.80 -25.16 -19.48
N GLN A 342 10.28 -25.34 -18.26
CA GLN A 342 11.05 -25.89 -17.15
C GLN A 342 11.54 -27.31 -17.48
N LYS A 343 10.64 -28.17 -17.98
CA LYS A 343 10.98 -29.56 -18.29
C LYS A 343 12.02 -29.68 -19.42
N LEU A 344 11.91 -28.86 -20.45
CA LEU A 344 12.90 -28.79 -21.54
C LEU A 344 14.26 -28.34 -20.99
N SER A 345 14.29 -27.28 -20.18
CA SER A 345 15.52 -26.80 -19.54
C SER A 345 16.20 -27.87 -18.68
N ASP A 346 15.42 -28.70 -17.99
CA ASP A 346 15.94 -29.74 -17.10
C ASP A 346 16.39 -31.00 -17.84
N SER A 347 15.68 -31.34 -18.93
CA SER A 347 15.83 -32.65 -19.61
C SER A 347 16.68 -32.59 -20.87
N VAL A 348 16.71 -31.45 -21.57
CA VAL A 348 17.48 -31.27 -22.82
C VAL A 348 18.88 -30.80 -22.46
N LYS A 349 19.79 -31.76 -22.29
CA LYS A 349 21.22 -31.51 -22.09
C LYS A 349 21.97 -32.04 -23.30
N ILE A 350 22.65 -31.17 -24.03
CA ILE A 350 23.54 -31.58 -25.13
C ILE A 350 24.96 -31.65 -24.55
N PRO A 351 25.57 -32.85 -24.45
CA PRO A 351 26.93 -32.99 -23.96
C PRO A 351 27.91 -32.18 -24.82
N GLY A 352 28.70 -31.31 -24.19
CA GLY A 352 29.71 -30.50 -24.89
C GLY A 352 29.19 -29.25 -25.62
N SER A 353 27.89 -28.96 -25.62
CA SER A 353 27.34 -27.74 -26.25
C SER A 353 27.52 -26.50 -25.38
N LEU A 354 27.55 -25.33 -26.03
CA LEU A 354 27.43 -24.06 -25.33
C LEU A 354 26.01 -23.84 -24.79
N PRO A 355 25.82 -23.14 -23.66
CA PRO A 355 24.48 -22.82 -23.13
C PRO A 355 23.55 -22.13 -24.13
N SER A 356 24.11 -21.36 -25.08
CA SER A 356 23.36 -20.70 -26.15
C SER A 356 22.75 -21.69 -27.15
N GLU A 357 23.45 -22.77 -27.47
CA GLU A 357 23.00 -23.79 -28.44
C GLU A 357 21.88 -24.64 -27.86
N ALA A 358 22.03 -25.06 -26.60
CA ALA A 358 20.95 -25.73 -25.85
C ALA A 358 19.68 -24.86 -25.77
N ARG A 359 19.85 -23.54 -25.61
CA ARG A 359 18.72 -22.59 -25.58
C ARG A 359 18.02 -22.46 -26.93
N ILE A 360 18.77 -22.44 -28.03
CA ILE A 360 18.19 -22.42 -29.39
C ILE A 360 17.39 -23.70 -29.62
N LEU A 361 17.95 -24.87 -29.28
CA LEU A 361 17.24 -26.14 -29.42
C LEU A 361 15.96 -26.19 -28.58
N CYS A 362 16.03 -25.76 -27.31
CA CYS A 362 14.84 -25.65 -26.45
C CYS A 362 13.78 -24.72 -27.06
N GLY A 363 14.20 -23.62 -27.71
CA GLY A 363 13.30 -22.71 -28.41
C GLY A 363 12.58 -23.36 -29.60
N VAL A 364 13.30 -24.16 -30.40
CA VAL A 364 12.71 -24.93 -31.51
C VAL A 364 11.71 -25.96 -30.98
N MET A 365 12.09 -26.73 -29.96
CA MET A 365 11.21 -27.74 -29.35
C MET A 365 9.96 -27.11 -28.74
N MET A 366 10.10 -25.97 -28.06
CA MET A 366 8.97 -25.23 -27.50
C MET A 366 8.00 -24.78 -28.59
N LYS A 367 8.50 -24.32 -29.74
CA LYS A 367 7.66 -23.92 -30.87
C LYS A 367 6.84 -25.10 -31.42
N SER A 368 7.48 -26.27 -31.62
CA SER A 368 6.78 -27.49 -32.04
C SER A 368 5.73 -27.93 -31.01
N LEU A 369 6.05 -27.88 -29.72
CA LEU A 369 5.08 -28.18 -28.66
C LEU A 369 3.88 -27.22 -28.66
N GLN A 370 4.12 -25.92 -28.90
CA GLN A 370 3.05 -24.92 -29.00
C GLN A 370 2.11 -25.17 -30.18
N GLU A 371 2.62 -25.69 -31.30
CA GLU A 371 1.82 -26.08 -32.47
C GLU A 371 0.88 -27.27 -32.19
N ILE A 372 1.16 -28.06 -31.14
CA ILE A 372 0.32 -29.17 -30.69
C ILE A 372 -0.84 -28.68 -29.80
N ILE A 373 -0.65 -27.60 -29.03
CA ILE A 373 -1.68 -27.12 -28.08
C ILE A 373 -2.99 -26.75 -28.78
N TYR A 374 -2.90 -26.22 -30.00
CA TYR A 374 -4.05 -25.78 -30.79
C TYR A 374 -4.54 -26.84 -31.77
N GLU A 375 -4.03 -28.07 -31.67
CA GLU A 375 -4.51 -29.17 -32.51
C GLU A 375 -5.86 -29.66 -31.97
N GLU A 376 -6.90 -29.49 -32.79
CA GLU A 376 -8.27 -29.89 -32.44
C GLU A 376 -8.56 -31.33 -32.88
N ASP A 377 -7.82 -31.86 -33.85
CA ASP A 377 -7.97 -33.22 -34.35
C ASP A 377 -7.13 -34.20 -33.51
N ILE A 378 -7.80 -35.18 -32.89
CA ILE A 378 -7.16 -36.14 -31.98
C ILE A 378 -6.12 -37.03 -32.70
N ASP A 379 -6.37 -37.38 -33.96
CA ASP A 379 -5.48 -38.24 -34.74
C ASP A 379 -4.24 -37.45 -35.17
N VAL A 380 -4.40 -36.19 -35.58
CA VAL A 380 -3.29 -35.27 -35.87
C VAL A 380 -2.50 -34.96 -34.60
N PHE A 381 -3.17 -34.78 -33.47
CA PHE A 381 -2.52 -34.60 -32.17
C PHE A 381 -1.66 -35.80 -31.80
N HIS A 382 -2.19 -37.02 -31.92
CA HIS A 382 -1.44 -38.25 -31.68
C HIS A 382 -0.25 -38.39 -32.64
N HIS A 383 -0.44 -38.04 -33.93
CA HIS A 383 0.64 -38.08 -34.91
C HIS A 383 1.76 -37.08 -34.60
N LYS A 384 1.44 -35.89 -34.07
CA LYS A 384 2.44 -34.86 -33.73
C LYS A 384 3.23 -35.15 -32.44
N ILE A 385 2.77 -36.08 -31.60
CA ILE A 385 3.43 -36.44 -30.32
C ILE A 385 4.38 -37.63 -30.47
N ILE A 386 4.17 -38.48 -31.46
CA ILE A 386 5.03 -39.63 -31.83
C ILE A 386 6.18 -39.13 -32.70
#